data_AF-A0A1Q5D2S4-F1
#
_entry.id   AF-A0A1Q5D2S4-F1
#
_cell.length_a   1.000
_cell.length_b   1.000
_cell.length_c   1.000
_cell.angle_alpha   90.00
_cell.angle_beta   90.00
_cell.angle_gamma   90.00
#
_symmetry.space_group_name_H-M   'P 1'
#
loop_
_entity.id
_entity.type
_entity.pdbx_description
1 polymer ?
#
loop_
_entity_poly.entity_id
_entity_poly.type
_entity_poly.pdbx_seq_one_letter_code
_entity_poly.pdbx_strand_id
1 'polypeptide(L)'
;MRQRNGPTAALLGKGHLMTGLRSTFVTAVAAALFALPVAAGTAAADDGDDAPVMEPGCAKLYDYGYGWADIYNACGHTISASVEVDGWDPDCIQIAPYSVGTIGLEPGDEPYYAYEC
;
A
#
# COMPACT_ATOMS: atom_id res chain seq x y z
N MET A 1 13.46 -49.11 -5.17
CA MET A 1 14.20 -49.77 -4.08
C MET A 1 15.70 -49.48 -4.21
N ARG A 2 16.26 -48.62 -3.34
CA ARG A 2 17.53 -48.81 -2.59
C ARG A 2 17.99 -47.47 -2.02
N GLN A 3 17.86 -47.37 -0.70
CA GLN A 3 18.50 -46.40 0.19
C GLN A 3 20.01 -46.35 -0.03
N ARG A 4 20.62 -45.18 0.20
CA ARG A 4 21.89 -45.09 0.91
C ARG A 4 21.82 -43.98 1.96
N ASN A 5 22.02 -44.42 3.19
CA ASN A 5 22.13 -43.64 4.42
C ASN A 5 23.35 -42.71 4.39
N GLY A 6 23.25 -41.57 5.09
CA GLY A 6 24.31 -40.58 5.25
C GLY A 6 25.46 -41.03 6.17
N PRO A 7 26.30 -40.05 6.59
CA PRO A 7 26.49 -39.88 8.02
C PRO A 7 26.45 -38.42 8.49
N THR A 8 25.99 -38.32 9.73
CA THR A 8 25.93 -37.23 10.70
C THR A 8 27.24 -36.44 10.86
N ALA A 9 27.14 -35.11 10.93
CA ALA A 9 28.07 -34.28 11.70
C ALA A 9 27.27 -33.18 12.40
N ALA A 10 27.27 -33.27 13.73
CA ALA A 10 26.67 -32.33 14.66
C ALA A 10 27.68 -31.25 15.10
N LEU A 11 27.14 -30.24 15.78
CA LEU A 11 27.80 -29.24 16.64
C LEU A 11 28.50 -28.06 15.96
N LEU A 12 27.94 -26.86 16.15
CA LEU A 12 28.43 -25.98 17.22
C LEU A 12 27.41 -24.88 17.54
N GLY A 13 26.77 -24.98 18.70
CA GLY A 13 26.09 -23.85 19.32
C GLY A 13 27.10 -22.85 19.89
N LYS A 14 26.77 -21.56 19.82
CA LYS A 14 27.28 -20.54 20.75
C LYS A 14 26.35 -19.33 20.77
N GLY A 15 25.25 -19.47 21.50
CA GLY A 15 24.67 -18.34 22.22
C GLY A 15 25.53 -18.08 23.46
N HIS A 16 26.14 -16.91 23.55
CA HIS A 16 26.68 -16.24 24.74
C HIS A 16 26.62 -14.75 24.36
N LEU A 17 25.63 -13.94 24.79
CA LEU A 17 25.41 -13.42 26.15
C LEU A 17 26.65 -12.65 26.63
N MET A 18 26.44 -11.38 27.04
CA MET A 18 27.39 -10.36 27.61
C MET A 18 27.32 -9.09 26.73
N THR A 19 27.04 -7.85 27.15
CA THR A 19 27.03 -7.11 28.43
C THR A 19 26.57 -5.68 28.03
N GLY A 20 25.77 -4.90 28.74
CA GLY A 20 25.30 -4.99 30.10
C GLY A 20 24.36 -3.82 30.42
N LEU A 21 23.62 -4.03 31.51
CA LEU A 21 22.87 -3.04 32.28
C LEU A 21 23.81 -1.94 32.80
N ARG A 22 23.38 -0.67 32.81
CA ARG A 22 23.52 0.29 33.94
C ARG A 22 22.99 1.70 33.62
N SER A 23 21.81 1.96 34.16
CA SER A 23 21.34 3.12 34.92
C SER A 23 22.04 4.50 34.80
N THR A 24 21.19 5.47 34.45
CA THR A 24 20.95 6.79 35.09
C THR A 24 22.11 7.76 35.32
N PHE A 25 22.01 8.98 34.77
CA PHE A 25 22.23 10.28 35.46
C PHE A 25 21.56 11.37 34.58
N VAL A 26 20.41 11.96 34.99
CA VAL A 26 20.27 13.30 35.63
C VAL A 26 20.92 14.40 34.77
N THR A 27 20.21 15.42 34.27
CA THR A 27 19.94 16.66 35.02
C THR A 27 18.92 17.52 34.27
N ALA A 28 17.93 18.05 35.00
CA ALA A 28 17.03 19.10 34.51
C ALA A 28 17.80 20.41 34.30
N VAL A 29 17.57 21.08 33.18
CA VAL A 29 17.87 22.52 33.03
C VAL A 29 16.61 23.22 32.57
N ALA A 30 16.22 24.18 33.40
CA ALA A 30 15.05 25.01 33.27
C ALA A 30 15.19 26.07 32.16
N ALA A 31 14.04 26.41 31.58
CA ALA A 31 13.62 27.72 31.10
C ALA A 31 14.52 28.46 30.11
N ALA A 32 14.04 28.54 28.86
CA ALA A 32 14.14 29.76 28.07
C ALA A 32 12.77 30.04 27.43
N LEU A 33 12.08 31.06 27.97
CA LEU A 33 10.96 31.71 27.33
C LEU A 33 11.45 32.39 26.04
N PHE A 34 11.01 31.89 24.89
CA PHE A 34 10.91 32.72 23.69
C PHE A 34 9.48 32.64 23.19
N ALA A 35 8.76 33.72 23.46
CA ALA A 35 7.52 34.04 22.81
C ALA A 35 7.74 34.17 21.30
N LEU A 36 6.65 33.94 20.55
CA LEU A 36 6.40 34.17 19.11
C LEU A 36 6.43 32.91 18.23
N PRO A 37 5.28 32.24 18.03
CA PRO A 37 4.92 31.77 16.72
C PRO A 37 4.21 32.92 15.99
N VAL A 38 4.90 33.48 14.99
CA VAL A 38 4.24 34.20 13.92
C VAL A 38 3.17 33.28 13.34
N ALA A 39 1.91 33.67 13.45
CA ALA A 39 0.83 33.01 12.72
C ALA A 39 0.94 33.47 11.26
N ALA A 40 1.72 32.74 10.46
CA ALA A 40 1.64 32.78 9.01
C ALA A 40 1.52 31.33 8.55
N GLY A 41 0.35 31.02 8.00
CA GLY A 41 -0.22 29.68 7.91
C GLY A 41 0.67 28.65 7.23
N THR A 42 0.85 27.53 7.92
CA THR A 42 1.21 26.25 7.30
C THR A 42 -0.06 25.51 6.93
N ALA A 43 0.01 24.87 5.77
CA ALA A 43 -0.87 23.81 5.27
C ALA A 43 -2.23 24.27 4.72
N ALA A 44 -2.71 23.76 3.59
CA ALA A 44 -2.23 22.67 2.75
C ALA A 44 -2.29 23.13 1.29
N ALA A 45 -1.43 22.55 0.43
CA ALA A 45 -1.83 22.44 -0.96
C ALA A 45 -3.20 21.77 -0.96
N ASP A 46 -4.14 22.37 -1.66
CA ASP A 46 -5.45 21.81 -1.92
C ASP A 46 -5.19 20.57 -2.80
N ASP A 47 -4.89 19.43 -2.17
CA ASP A 47 -5.06 18.09 -2.76
C ASP A 47 -6.58 17.86 -2.83
N GLY A 48 -7.20 18.64 -3.71
CA GLY A 48 -8.64 18.74 -3.92
C GLY A 48 -9.00 18.47 -5.37
N ASP A 49 -8.21 17.65 -6.06
CA ASP A 49 -8.72 16.89 -7.20
C ASP A 49 -9.43 15.64 -6.66
N ASP A 50 -10.46 15.88 -5.83
CA ASP A 50 -11.53 14.90 -5.66
C ASP A 50 -12.30 14.96 -6.99
N ALA A 51 -11.71 14.34 -8.01
CA ALA A 51 -12.38 14.05 -9.26
C ALA A 51 -13.73 13.46 -8.85
N PRO A 52 -14.85 14.02 -9.34
CA PRO A 52 -16.17 13.63 -8.87
C PRO A 52 -16.28 12.13 -9.04
N VAL A 53 -16.41 11.40 -7.92
CA VAL A 53 -16.55 9.94 -7.89
C VAL A 53 -17.80 9.58 -8.68
N MET A 54 -17.62 9.35 -9.98
CA MET A 54 -18.64 8.84 -10.87
C MET A 54 -18.79 7.37 -10.55
N GLU A 55 -19.63 7.02 -9.57
CA GLU A 55 -19.92 5.61 -9.33
C GLU A 55 -21.42 5.29 -9.38
N PRO A 56 -22.09 5.42 -10.55
CA PRO A 56 -23.34 4.72 -10.82
C PRO A 56 -23.09 3.28 -11.36
N GLY A 57 -21.99 2.65 -10.98
CA GLY A 57 -21.58 1.31 -11.43
C GLY A 57 -21.16 0.37 -10.30
N CYS A 58 -20.97 -0.90 -10.62
CA CYS A 58 -20.56 -1.97 -9.72
C CYS A 58 -19.04 -2.21 -9.66
N ALA A 59 -18.28 -1.62 -10.58
CA ALA A 59 -16.82 -1.63 -10.55
C ALA A 59 -16.30 -0.69 -9.47
N LYS A 60 -15.33 -1.15 -8.68
CA LYS A 60 -14.67 -0.36 -7.63
C LYS A 60 -13.18 -0.55 -7.68
N LEU A 61 -12.42 0.53 -7.61
CA LEU A 61 -10.98 0.43 -7.40
C LEU A 61 -10.74 -0.10 -5.98
N TYR A 62 -10.09 -1.26 -5.88
CA TYR A 62 -9.90 -1.98 -4.62
C TYR A 62 -8.52 -1.72 -4.02
N ASP A 63 -7.48 -1.85 -4.84
CA ASP A 63 -6.08 -1.59 -4.48
C ASP A 63 -5.29 -1.26 -5.74
N TYR A 64 -4.12 -0.65 -5.61
CA TYR A 64 -3.23 -0.40 -6.73
C TYR A 64 -1.78 -0.30 -6.29
N GLY A 65 -0.87 -0.46 -7.24
CA GLY A 65 0.55 -0.33 -6.99
C GLY A 65 1.36 -0.25 -8.27
N TYR A 66 2.68 -0.37 -8.13
CA TYR A 66 3.62 -0.17 -9.22
C TYR A 66 3.37 -1.16 -10.39
N GLY A 67 2.70 -0.67 -11.43
CA GLY A 67 2.36 -1.40 -12.65
C GLY A 67 1.10 -2.26 -12.58
N TRP A 68 0.20 -2.04 -11.62
CA TRP A 68 -1.06 -2.81 -11.53
C TRP A 68 -2.16 -2.06 -10.78
N ALA A 69 -3.41 -2.43 -11.07
CA ALA A 69 -4.58 -2.01 -10.30
C ALA A 69 -5.57 -3.18 -10.15
N ASP A 70 -6.19 -3.28 -8.98
CA ASP A 70 -7.20 -4.26 -8.64
C ASP A 70 -8.59 -3.61 -8.66
N ILE A 71 -9.51 -4.24 -9.38
CA ILE A 71 -10.89 -3.80 -9.53
C ILE A 71 -11.80 -4.85 -8.90
N TYR A 72 -12.64 -4.44 -7.94
CA TYR A 72 -13.65 -5.29 -7.33
C TYR A 72 -15.01 -5.13 -8.01
N ASN A 73 -15.61 -6.25 -8.39
CA ASN A 73 -16.99 -6.29 -8.89
C ASN A 73 -17.97 -6.47 -7.71
N ALA A 74 -18.68 -5.41 -7.34
CA ALA A 74 -19.70 -5.44 -6.29
C ALA A 74 -21.05 -6.01 -6.75
N CYS A 75 -21.22 -6.31 -8.04
CA CYS A 75 -22.45 -6.85 -8.62
C CYS A 75 -22.53 -8.38 -8.49
N GLY A 76 -23.77 -8.89 -8.52
CA GLY A 76 -24.08 -10.33 -8.56
C GLY A 76 -24.00 -10.98 -9.94
N HIS A 77 -23.42 -10.29 -10.93
CA HIS A 77 -23.18 -10.80 -12.27
C HIS A 77 -21.78 -10.39 -12.76
N THR A 78 -21.27 -11.06 -13.79
CA THR A 78 -19.98 -10.70 -14.40
C THR A 78 -20.09 -9.33 -15.08
N ILE A 79 -19.10 -8.46 -14.83
CA ILE A 79 -18.99 -7.12 -15.45
C ILE A 79 -17.76 -7.05 -16.35
N SER A 80 -17.77 -6.09 -17.28
CA SER A 80 -16.57 -5.62 -17.97
C SER A 80 -16.12 -4.33 -17.30
N ALA A 81 -14.87 -4.21 -16.88
CA ALA A 81 -14.40 -3.03 -16.14
C ALA A 81 -12.96 -2.63 -16.49
N SER A 82 -12.66 -1.35 -16.33
CA SER A 82 -11.34 -0.76 -16.47
C SER A 82 -11.12 0.36 -15.44
N VAL A 83 -9.98 1.05 -15.51
CA VAL A 83 -9.61 2.18 -14.64
C VAL A 83 -9.20 3.38 -15.48
N GLU A 84 -9.57 4.59 -15.08
CA GLU A 84 -9.03 5.81 -15.70
C GLU A 84 -7.61 6.05 -15.18
N VAL A 85 -6.64 6.27 -16.07
CA VAL A 85 -5.23 6.50 -15.75
C VAL A 85 -4.74 7.71 -16.54
N ASP A 86 -4.48 8.84 -15.87
CA ASP A 86 -3.86 10.04 -16.46
C ASP A 86 -4.39 10.45 -17.85
N GLY A 87 -5.71 10.34 -18.07
CA GLY A 87 -6.38 10.70 -19.32
C GLY A 87 -6.28 9.64 -20.44
N TRP A 88 -5.98 8.39 -20.08
CA TRP A 88 -6.07 7.22 -20.95
C TRP A 88 -6.72 6.04 -20.21
N ASP A 89 -7.34 5.17 -21.01
CA ASP A 89 -8.11 4.02 -20.54
C ASP A 89 -7.50 2.70 -21.01
N PRO A 90 -7.02 1.83 -20.11
CA PRO A 90 -6.56 0.49 -20.43
C PRO A 90 -7.73 -0.42 -20.86
N ASP A 91 -7.38 -1.54 -21.50
CA ASP A 91 -8.36 -2.48 -22.03
C ASP A 91 -9.26 -3.07 -20.92
N CYS A 92 -10.56 -3.12 -21.17
CA CYS A 92 -11.50 -3.64 -20.18
C CYS A 92 -11.33 -5.15 -19.96
N ILE A 93 -11.38 -5.56 -18.69
CA ILE A 93 -11.30 -6.95 -18.27
C ILE A 93 -12.64 -7.47 -17.78
N GLN A 94 -12.86 -8.78 -17.89
CA GLN A 94 -14.05 -9.44 -17.37
C GLN A 94 -13.83 -9.87 -15.91
N ILE A 95 -14.73 -9.46 -15.02
CA ILE A 95 -14.62 -9.72 -13.59
C ILE A 95 -15.88 -10.45 -13.12
N ALA A 96 -15.68 -11.67 -12.61
CA ALA A 96 -16.74 -12.51 -12.07
C ALA A 96 -17.47 -11.80 -10.91
N PRO A 97 -18.73 -12.18 -10.58
CA PRO A 97 -19.47 -11.55 -9.49
C PRO A 97 -18.72 -11.63 -8.16
N TYR A 98 -18.74 -10.56 -7.39
CA TYR A 98 -18.11 -10.46 -6.06
C TYR A 98 -16.63 -10.86 -6.04
N SER A 99 -15.92 -10.65 -7.15
CA SER A 99 -14.52 -11.03 -7.33
C SER A 99 -13.66 -9.82 -7.68
N VAL A 100 -12.35 -9.98 -7.54
CA VAL A 100 -11.36 -8.98 -7.95
C VAL A 100 -10.72 -9.40 -9.27
N GLY A 101 -10.60 -8.45 -10.20
CA GLY A 101 -9.80 -8.58 -11.41
C GLY A 101 -8.63 -7.60 -11.36
N THR A 102 -7.46 -8.03 -11.80
CA THR A 102 -6.25 -7.20 -11.85
C THR A 102 -5.98 -6.79 -13.29
N ILE A 103 -5.75 -5.50 -13.50
CA ILE A 103 -5.28 -4.95 -14.77
C ILE A 103 -3.79 -4.59 -14.65
N GLY A 104 -3.04 -4.83 -15.73
CA GLY A 104 -1.64 -4.41 -15.80
C GLY A 104 -1.57 -2.97 -16.28
N LEU A 105 -0.74 -2.16 -15.61
CA LEU A 105 -0.47 -0.77 -15.94
C LEU A 105 1.02 -0.58 -16.24
N GLU A 106 1.39 0.57 -16.82
CA GLU A 106 2.80 0.93 -16.89
C GLU A 106 3.32 1.35 -15.50
N PRO A 107 4.61 1.11 -15.22
CA PRO A 107 5.14 1.43 -13.90
C PRO A 107 5.24 2.95 -13.68
N GLY A 108 4.42 3.47 -12.76
CA GLY A 108 4.31 4.90 -12.47
C GLY A 108 2.94 5.48 -12.81
N ASP A 109 2.10 4.71 -13.49
CA ASP A 109 0.69 5.02 -13.72
C ASP A 109 -0.09 5.00 -12.40
N GLU A 110 -0.88 6.04 -12.15
CA GLU A 110 -1.75 6.14 -10.98
C GLU A 110 -3.24 6.08 -11.40
N PRO A 111 -3.96 4.98 -11.08
CA PRO A 111 -5.37 4.87 -11.41
C PRO A 111 -6.22 5.75 -10.48
N TYR A 112 -7.18 6.47 -11.06
CA TYR A 112 -8.04 7.40 -10.31
C TYR A 112 -9.33 6.76 -9.81
N TYR A 113 -10.04 6.07 -10.69
CA TYR A 113 -11.29 5.38 -10.38
C TYR A 113 -11.50 4.20 -11.34
N ALA A 114 -12.28 3.21 -10.89
CA ALA A 114 -12.69 2.11 -11.74
C ALA A 114 -14.08 2.39 -12.32
N TYR A 115 -14.34 1.90 -13.52
CA TYR A 115 -15.63 2.05 -14.18
C TYR A 115 -16.01 0.80 -14.97
N GLU A 116 -17.30 0.67 -15.28
CA GLU A 116 -17.81 -0.39 -16.14
C GLU A 116 -17.74 0.04 -17.61
N CYS A 117 -17.25 -0.88 -18.44
CA CYS A 117 -17.36 -0.84 -19.89
C CYS A 117 -18.59 -1.69 -20.31
#